data_AF-A0A953E1H4-F1
#
_entry.id   AF-A0A953E1H4-F1
#
_cell.length_a   1.000
_cell.length_b   1.000
_cell.length_c   1.000
_cell.angle_alpha   90.00
_cell.angle_beta   90.00
_cell.angle_gamma   90.00
#
_symmetry.space_group_name_H-M   'P 1'
#
loop_
_entity.id
_entity.type
_entity.pdbx_description
1 polymer ?
#
loop_
_entity_poly.entity_id
_entity_poly.type
_entity_poly.pdbx_seq_one_letter_code
_entity_poly.pdbx_strand_id
1 'polypeptide(L)'
;MPLFRRRGDQEIADDGEEFDSPQADQPANAEAEAAAAEPGRRRPLDAGEVGPDADASLTRLDLGGLRVPVVPGIELRVELNDQRQPIAATLVSPRGAVQLIAFAAPRSEGIWDDVRRELAESVRAGGGRAEEVPGPFGTELRAVLRQVGPDGKTREEQVRFVGFDGPRWFLRATFSGPAATDRAAAELLETLVLRAVVVRGTEPMAPRDPIPLRLPPQAPRL
;
A
#
# COMPACT_ATOMS: atom_id res chain seq x y z
N MET A 1 37.72 -47.72 53.75
CA MET A 1 37.92 -47.19 55.13
C MET A 1 39.25 -47.76 55.61
N PRO A 2 40.25 -46.99 56.08
CA PRO A 2 40.26 -45.63 56.68
C PRO A 2 41.00 -44.59 55.78
N LEU A 3 40.82 -43.24 55.80
CA LEU A 3 40.69 -42.15 56.80
C LEU A 3 42.01 -41.33 57.05
N PHE A 4 42.07 -40.15 56.39
CA PHE A 4 42.49 -38.78 56.84
C PHE A 4 43.89 -38.52 57.46
N ARG A 5 44.55 -37.34 57.41
CA ARG A 5 44.27 -35.89 57.16
C ARG A 5 45.62 -35.18 56.92
N ARG A 6 45.77 -34.12 56.08
CA ARG A 6 45.81 -32.64 56.35
C ARG A 6 46.75 -32.06 55.24
N ARG A 7 46.79 -30.80 54.77
CA ARG A 7 46.11 -29.50 54.95
C ARG A 7 46.66 -28.59 53.82
N GLY A 8 45.86 -27.68 53.27
CA GLY A 8 46.34 -26.59 52.42
C GLY A 8 45.15 -25.97 51.69
N ASP A 9 44.74 -24.78 52.12
CA ASP A 9 43.56 -24.06 51.65
C ASP A 9 43.99 -22.61 51.35
N GLN A 10 43.36 -22.04 50.31
CA GLN A 10 43.20 -20.61 49.98
C GLN A 10 44.29 -19.82 49.24
N GLU A 11 43.94 -19.45 48.01
CA GLU A 11 44.17 -18.18 47.28
C GLU A 11 42.97 -18.13 46.28
N ILE A 12 42.17 -17.07 46.06
CA ILE A 12 42.47 -15.67 45.68
C ILE A 12 41.20 -14.81 45.94
N ALA A 13 41.38 -13.58 46.44
CA ALA A 13 40.48 -12.43 46.28
C ALA A 13 41.39 -11.18 46.11
N ASP A 14 41.28 -10.45 44.99
CA ASP A 14 40.66 -9.10 44.87
C ASP A 14 41.60 -7.99 45.40
N ASP A 15 41.92 -6.86 44.78
CA ASP A 15 41.27 -5.98 43.80
C ASP A 15 42.32 -4.91 43.37
N GLY A 16 42.10 -4.11 42.31
CA GLY A 16 42.85 -2.84 42.13
C GLY A 16 43.17 -2.31 40.72
N GLU A 17 42.18 -1.63 40.12
CA GLU A 17 42.21 -0.30 39.46
C GLU A 17 42.91 0.02 38.10
N GLU A 18 42.17 0.88 37.36
CA GLU A 18 42.50 1.85 36.30
C GLU A 18 42.93 1.40 34.90
N PHE A 19 42.03 1.55 33.91
CA PHE A 19 42.38 2.04 32.57
C PHE A 19 41.30 2.97 31.96
N ASP A 20 41.71 4.23 31.87
CA ASP A 20 41.50 5.29 30.88
C ASP A 20 40.49 5.11 29.71
N SER A 21 39.79 6.21 29.40
CA SER A 21 38.74 6.34 28.36
C SER A 21 39.35 6.52 26.95
N PRO A 22 38.60 6.36 25.81
CA PRO A 22 37.62 7.37 25.41
C PRO A 22 36.35 6.85 24.67
N GLN A 23 35.28 7.63 24.79
CA GLN A 23 34.12 7.63 23.90
C GLN A 23 34.52 7.84 22.43
N ALA A 24 33.94 7.04 21.53
CA ALA A 24 33.73 7.42 20.14
C ALA A 24 32.33 6.96 19.70
N ASP A 25 31.46 7.94 19.51
CA ASP A 25 30.24 7.87 18.72
C ASP A 25 30.50 7.30 17.32
N GLN A 26 29.71 6.29 16.90
CA GLN A 26 28.75 6.49 15.79
C GLN A 26 27.89 5.24 15.51
N PRO A 27 26.66 5.45 15.02
CA PRO A 27 25.64 4.42 14.90
C PRO A 27 25.79 3.62 13.60
N ALA A 28 25.78 2.30 13.71
CA ALA A 28 25.60 1.40 12.57
C ALA A 28 24.11 1.38 12.16
N ASN A 29 23.64 2.45 11.50
CA ASN A 29 22.34 2.48 10.86
C ASN A 29 22.38 3.41 9.63
N ALA A 30 23.01 2.94 8.55
CA ALA A 30 23.03 3.66 7.27
C ALA A 30 22.98 2.77 6.02
N GLU A 31 22.84 1.46 6.15
CA GLU A 31 22.71 0.55 5.00
C GLU A 31 21.48 -0.35 5.15
N ALA A 32 20.32 0.29 5.36
CA ALA A 32 19.09 -0.25 4.80
C ALA A 32 18.96 0.37 3.41
N GLU A 33 19.68 -0.24 2.46
CA GLU A 33 19.52 -0.01 1.04
C GLU A 33 18.01 -0.03 0.75
N ALA A 34 17.48 1.14 0.40
CA ALA A 34 16.10 1.28 0.01
C ALA A 34 15.88 0.30 -1.13
N ALA A 35 15.17 -0.80 -0.87
CA ALA A 35 14.81 -1.73 -1.92
C ALA A 35 14.04 -0.93 -2.94
N ALA A 36 14.71 -0.70 -4.06
CA ALA A 36 14.27 0.21 -5.07
C ALA A 36 12.94 -0.32 -5.59
N ALA A 37 11.90 0.51 -5.52
CA ALA A 37 10.83 0.41 -6.50
C ALA A 37 11.49 0.25 -7.87
N GLU A 38 11.18 -0.81 -8.63
CA GLU A 38 11.91 -1.12 -9.85
C GLU A 38 12.05 0.15 -10.71
N PRO A 39 13.28 0.61 -10.99
CA PRO A 39 13.49 1.92 -11.60
C PRO A 39 12.83 1.95 -12.98
N GLY A 40 11.80 2.78 -13.12
CA GLY A 40 11.09 3.02 -14.38
C GLY A 40 9.62 2.58 -14.45
N ARG A 41 9.08 1.88 -13.43
CA ARG A 41 7.64 1.55 -13.40
C ARG A 41 6.82 2.76 -12.97
N ARG A 42 5.91 3.23 -13.83
CA ARG A 42 5.04 4.39 -13.53
C ARG A 42 4.15 4.06 -12.34
N ARG A 43 4.20 4.89 -11.29
CA ARG A 43 3.37 4.77 -10.08
C ARG A 43 2.82 6.14 -9.64
N PRO A 44 1.76 6.17 -8.82
CA PRO A 44 1.37 7.36 -8.08
C PRO A 44 2.53 7.91 -7.25
N LEU A 45 2.50 9.21 -7.01
CA LEU A 45 3.52 9.89 -6.21
C LEU A 45 3.32 9.60 -4.72
N ASP A 46 4.42 9.53 -3.99
CA ASP A 46 4.42 9.73 -2.55
C ASP A 46 4.23 11.22 -2.23
N ALA A 47 3.64 11.52 -1.07
CA ALA A 47 3.46 12.90 -0.60
C ALA A 47 4.76 13.72 -0.58
N GLY A 48 5.90 13.09 -0.26
CA GLY A 48 7.22 13.75 -0.26
C GLY A 48 7.79 14.04 -1.65
N GLU A 49 7.21 13.46 -2.70
CA GLU A 49 7.66 13.62 -4.10
C GLU A 49 6.90 14.73 -4.84
N VAL A 50 5.88 15.31 -4.21
CA VAL A 50 5.04 16.34 -4.81
C VAL A 50 5.75 17.68 -4.79
N GLY A 51 6.27 18.10 -5.94
CA GLY A 51 6.84 19.43 -6.15
C GLY A 51 5.78 20.52 -6.34
N PRO A 52 6.15 21.81 -6.22
CA PRO A 52 5.24 22.95 -6.35
C PRO A 52 4.49 22.99 -7.69
N ASP A 53 5.14 22.58 -8.78
CA ASP A 53 4.52 22.55 -10.12
C ASP A 53 3.45 21.47 -10.28
N ALA A 54 3.61 20.34 -9.56
CA ALA A 54 2.66 19.23 -9.59
C ALA A 54 1.35 19.56 -8.86
N ASP A 55 1.43 20.39 -7.81
CA ASP A 55 0.24 20.87 -7.08
C ASP A 55 -0.42 22.08 -7.76
N ALA A 56 0.35 22.95 -8.44
CA ALA A 56 -0.22 24.12 -9.12
C ALA A 56 -1.09 23.79 -10.34
N SER A 57 -0.86 22.64 -10.99
CA SER A 57 -1.52 22.27 -12.25
C SER A 57 -2.74 21.37 -12.09
N LEU A 58 -3.02 20.84 -10.88
CA LEU A 58 -4.08 19.87 -10.66
C LEU A 58 -4.69 19.99 -9.27
N THR A 59 -6.00 20.26 -9.21
CA THR A 59 -6.76 20.20 -7.96
C THR A 59 -6.90 18.74 -7.51
N ARG A 60 -6.47 18.46 -6.28
CA ARG A 60 -6.66 17.17 -5.61
C ARG A 60 -7.51 17.35 -4.37
N LEU A 61 -8.45 16.44 -4.15
CA LEU A 61 -9.14 16.33 -2.88
C LEU A 61 -8.27 15.53 -1.90
N ASP A 62 -7.95 16.14 -0.76
CA ASP A 62 -7.24 15.48 0.32
C ASP A 62 -8.21 14.63 1.16
N LEU A 63 -7.97 13.33 1.17
CA LEU A 63 -8.71 12.34 1.95
C LEU A 63 -7.86 11.79 3.10
N GLY A 64 -6.89 12.53 3.62
CA GLY A 64 -5.94 12.04 4.62
C GLY A 64 -4.90 11.14 3.97
N GLY A 65 -5.14 9.83 3.92
CA GLY A 65 -4.20 8.83 3.39
C GLY A 65 -3.98 8.85 1.87
N LEU A 66 -4.83 9.57 1.13
CA LEU A 66 -4.83 9.68 -0.32
C LEU A 66 -5.23 11.09 -0.73
N ARG A 67 -4.55 11.67 -1.72
CA ARG A 67 -5.02 12.86 -2.44
C ARG A 67 -5.41 12.45 -3.85
N VAL A 68 -6.67 12.66 -4.18
CA VAL A 68 -7.26 12.15 -5.42
C VAL A 68 -7.58 13.31 -6.37
N PRO A 69 -7.21 13.24 -7.66
CA PRO A 69 -7.54 14.29 -8.62
C PRO A 69 -9.04 14.54 -8.73
N VAL A 70 -9.43 15.81 -8.78
CA VAL A 70 -10.81 16.23 -9.06
C VAL A 70 -10.83 16.83 -10.45
N VAL A 71 -11.49 16.15 -11.39
CA VAL A 71 -11.58 16.58 -12.79
C VAL A 71 -13.03 16.58 -13.28
N PRO A 72 -13.42 17.48 -14.20
CA PRO A 72 -14.76 17.51 -14.76
C PRO A 72 -15.16 16.19 -15.41
N GLY A 73 -16.41 15.76 -15.22
CA GLY A 73 -16.95 14.53 -15.81
C GLY A 73 -16.55 13.24 -15.09
N ILE A 74 -15.80 13.34 -13.99
CA ILE A 74 -15.48 12.22 -13.11
C ILE A 74 -16.13 12.44 -11.74
N GLU A 75 -16.96 11.50 -11.32
CA GLU A 75 -17.57 11.49 -10.00
C GLU A 75 -16.63 10.81 -9.01
N LEU A 76 -16.35 11.46 -7.88
CA LEU A 76 -15.61 10.87 -6.77
C LEU A 76 -16.59 10.35 -5.72
N ARG A 77 -16.55 9.05 -5.45
CA ARG A 77 -17.30 8.39 -4.38
C ARG A 77 -16.34 7.95 -3.29
N VAL A 78 -16.72 8.16 -2.04
CA VAL A 78 -15.96 7.64 -0.89
C VAL A 78 -16.77 6.53 -0.25
N GLU A 79 -16.17 5.35 -0.16
CA GLU A 79 -16.79 4.19 0.49
C GLU A 79 -16.53 4.24 1.99
N LEU A 80 -17.59 4.03 2.77
CA LEU A 80 -17.53 4.01 4.22
C LEU A 80 -17.75 2.57 4.72
N ASN A 81 -17.03 2.16 5.76
CA ASN A 81 -17.33 0.94 6.49
C ASN A 81 -18.56 1.10 7.40
N ASP A 82 -18.95 0.04 8.10
CA ASP A 82 -20.08 0.02 9.05
C ASP A 82 -19.93 1.04 10.20
N GLN A 83 -18.69 1.40 10.53
CA GLN A 83 -18.37 2.42 11.53
C GLN A 83 -18.33 3.85 10.94
N ARG A 84 -18.80 4.02 9.70
CA ARG A 84 -18.81 5.28 8.94
C ARG A 84 -17.42 5.88 8.70
N GLN A 85 -16.37 5.06 8.74
CA GLN A 85 -15.02 5.48 8.43
C GLN A 85 -14.76 5.27 6.94
N PRO A 86 -14.14 6.25 6.24
CA PRO A 86 -13.79 6.08 4.84
C PRO A 86 -12.70 5.03 4.67
N ILE A 87 -12.92 4.10 3.74
CA ILE A 87 -12.04 2.93 3.49
C ILE A 87 -11.53 2.86 2.05
N ALA A 88 -12.22 3.50 1.10
CA ALA A 88 -11.80 3.53 -0.30
C ALA A 88 -12.28 4.81 -0.99
N ALA A 89 -11.58 5.19 -2.06
CA ALA A 89 -11.99 6.26 -2.96
C ALA A 89 -12.22 5.69 -4.36
N THR A 90 -13.38 5.93 -4.95
CA THR A 90 -13.74 5.42 -6.28
C THR A 90 -13.96 6.57 -7.23
N LEU A 91 -13.19 6.60 -8.32
CA LEU A 91 -13.38 7.52 -9.44
C LEU A 91 -14.28 6.85 -10.48
N VAL A 92 -15.40 7.48 -10.81
CA VAL A 92 -16.40 6.97 -11.74
C VAL A 92 -16.46 7.85 -12.98
N SER A 93 -16.29 7.21 -14.13
CA SER A 93 -16.44 7.82 -15.46
C SER A 93 -17.63 7.19 -16.20
N PRO A 94 -18.09 7.77 -17.31
CA PRO A 94 -19.06 7.12 -18.20
C PRO A 94 -18.59 5.78 -18.79
N ARG A 95 -17.28 5.50 -18.75
CA ARG A 95 -16.66 4.30 -19.34
C ARG A 95 -16.19 3.27 -18.29
N GLY A 96 -16.60 3.42 -17.04
CA GLY A 96 -16.22 2.51 -15.95
C GLY A 96 -15.72 3.25 -14.73
N ALA A 97 -15.20 2.51 -13.76
CA ALA A 97 -14.72 3.07 -12.50
C ALA A 97 -13.36 2.48 -12.10
N VAL A 98 -12.64 3.20 -11.24
CA VAL A 98 -11.47 2.68 -10.53
C VAL A 98 -11.59 2.97 -9.04
N GLN A 99 -11.54 1.92 -8.23
CA GLN A 99 -11.47 2.01 -6.77
C GLN A 99 -10.02 2.00 -6.31
N LEU A 100 -9.66 2.92 -5.43
CA LEU A 100 -8.33 3.11 -4.87
C LEU A 100 -8.35 2.80 -3.37
N ILE A 101 -7.46 1.91 -2.95
CA ILE A 101 -7.21 1.60 -1.54
C ILE A 101 -5.71 1.56 -1.32
N ALA A 102 -5.24 2.36 -0.36
CA ALA A 102 -3.83 2.43 0.00
C ALA A 102 -3.58 1.63 1.29
N PHE A 103 -2.47 0.92 1.34
CA PHE A 103 -2.04 0.07 2.45
C PHE A 103 -0.62 0.44 2.86
N ALA A 104 -0.30 0.28 4.14
CA ALA A 104 1.07 0.35 4.59
C ALA A 104 1.88 -0.84 4.03
N ALA A 105 3.12 -0.60 3.66
CA ALA A 105 4.04 -1.62 3.16
C ALA A 105 5.37 -1.58 3.95
N PRO A 106 6.16 -2.66 3.95
CA PRO A 106 7.51 -2.67 4.48
C PRO A 106 8.41 -1.60 3.82
N ARG A 107 9.54 -1.28 4.45
CA ARG A 107 10.55 -0.38 3.86
C ARG A 107 11.36 -1.04 2.74
N SER A 108 11.43 -2.36 2.76
CA SER A 108 12.42 -3.16 2.03
C SER A 108 11.85 -3.95 0.86
N GLU A 109 10.54 -3.91 0.60
CA GLU A 109 9.96 -4.60 -0.55
C GLU A 109 8.55 -4.08 -0.86
N GLY A 110 8.18 -4.20 -2.13
CA GLY A 110 6.80 -4.10 -2.57
C GLY A 110 6.01 -5.34 -2.18
N ILE A 111 4.69 -5.19 -1.99
CA ILE A 111 3.81 -6.29 -1.59
C ILE A 111 2.87 -6.72 -2.73
N TRP A 112 2.95 -6.08 -3.90
CA TRP A 112 2.00 -6.36 -4.98
C TRP A 112 2.02 -7.81 -5.44
N ASP A 113 3.19 -8.43 -5.60
CA ASP A 113 3.27 -9.82 -6.08
C ASP A 113 2.57 -10.80 -5.14
N ASP A 114 2.72 -10.62 -3.82
CA ASP A 114 2.04 -11.43 -2.82
C ASP A 114 0.54 -11.15 -2.78
N VAL A 115 0.17 -9.87 -2.71
CA VAL A 115 -1.23 -9.45 -2.68
C VAL A 115 -1.95 -9.90 -3.95
N ARG A 116 -1.29 -9.86 -5.12
CA ARG A 116 -1.85 -10.32 -6.39
C ARG A 116 -2.15 -11.82 -6.35
N ARG A 117 -1.21 -12.64 -5.85
CA ARG A 117 -1.39 -14.10 -5.72
C ARG A 117 -2.53 -14.42 -4.76
N GLU A 118 -2.56 -13.78 -3.60
CA GLU A 118 -3.63 -13.95 -2.60
C GLU A 118 -5.01 -13.52 -3.15
N LEU A 119 -5.07 -12.42 -3.92
CA LEU A 119 -6.30 -12.00 -4.60
C LEU A 119 -6.74 -13.05 -5.63
N ALA A 120 -5.82 -13.59 -6.42
CA ALA A 120 -6.15 -14.61 -7.41
C ALA A 120 -6.71 -15.89 -6.77
N GLU A 121 -6.12 -16.32 -5.66
CA GLU A 121 -6.61 -17.44 -4.84
C GLU A 121 -7.99 -17.14 -4.25
N SER A 122 -8.17 -15.96 -3.65
CA SER A 122 -9.45 -15.53 -3.07
C SER A 122 -10.58 -15.51 -4.11
N VAL A 123 -10.30 -14.98 -5.32
CA VAL A 123 -11.26 -14.98 -6.42
C VAL A 123 -11.64 -16.39 -6.83
N ARG A 124 -10.67 -17.30 -6.97
CA ARG A 124 -10.94 -18.70 -7.34
C ARG A 124 -11.70 -19.44 -6.25
N ALA A 125 -11.38 -19.20 -4.98
CA ALA A 125 -12.09 -19.75 -3.83
C ALA A 125 -13.56 -19.28 -3.79
N GLY A 126 -13.82 -18.03 -4.20
CA GLY A 126 -15.18 -17.50 -4.42
C GLY A 126 -15.89 -18.04 -5.67
N GLY A 127 -15.32 -19.03 -6.36
CA GLY A 127 -15.86 -19.62 -7.59
C GLY A 127 -15.68 -18.75 -8.84
N GLY A 128 -14.92 -17.66 -8.75
CA GLY A 128 -14.55 -16.80 -9.86
C GLY A 128 -13.39 -17.34 -10.69
N ARG A 129 -12.93 -16.51 -11.62
CA ARG A 129 -11.77 -16.80 -12.48
C ARG A 129 -10.74 -15.69 -12.32
N ALA A 130 -9.46 -16.03 -12.31
CA ALA A 130 -8.38 -15.08 -12.12
C ALA A 130 -7.16 -15.46 -12.96
N GLU A 131 -6.62 -14.50 -13.69
CA GLU A 131 -5.50 -14.65 -14.63
C GLU A 131 -4.51 -13.48 -14.44
N GLU A 132 -3.24 -13.82 -14.25
CA GLU A 132 -2.16 -12.82 -14.22
C GLU A 132 -1.73 -12.49 -15.65
N VAL A 133 -1.72 -11.19 -15.99
CA VAL A 133 -1.45 -10.73 -17.36
C VAL A 133 -0.47 -9.56 -17.31
N PRO A 134 0.54 -9.51 -18.21
CA PRO A 134 1.39 -8.32 -18.34
C PRO A 134 0.57 -7.09 -18.74
N GLY A 135 0.79 -5.97 -18.06
CA GLY A 135 0.11 -4.70 -18.29
C GLY A 135 1.06 -3.49 -18.30
N PRO A 136 0.54 -2.29 -18.62
CA PRO A 136 1.32 -1.05 -18.66
C PRO A 136 1.93 -0.66 -17.31
N PHE A 137 1.43 -1.24 -16.22
CA PHE A 137 1.93 -1.07 -14.87
C PHE A 137 2.51 -2.36 -14.34
N GLY A 138 3.13 -3.20 -15.19
CA GLY A 138 3.71 -4.52 -14.90
C GLY A 138 2.66 -5.63 -14.78
N THR A 139 2.93 -6.71 -14.05
CA THR A 139 1.98 -7.84 -13.95
C THR A 139 0.70 -7.40 -13.23
N GLU A 140 -0.45 -7.57 -13.87
CA GLU A 140 -1.79 -7.21 -13.39
C GLU A 140 -2.63 -8.47 -13.20
N LEU A 141 -3.75 -8.37 -12.47
CA LEU A 141 -4.70 -9.49 -12.31
C LEU A 141 -6.01 -9.16 -12.99
N ARG A 142 -6.37 -9.92 -14.02
CA ARG A 142 -7.71 -9.90 -14.61
C ARG A 142 -8.56 -10.95 -13.92
N ALA A 143 -9.76 -10.58 -13.51
CA ALA A 143 -10.63 -11.47 -12.78
C ALA A 143 -12.09 -11.34 -13.22
N VAL A 144 -12.82 -12.45 -13.04
CA VAL A 144 -14.27 -12.50 -13.09
C VAL A 144 -14.75 -12.89 -11.71
N LEU A 145 -15.32 -11.92 -10.98
CA LEU A 145 -15.93 -12.14 -9.69
C LEU A 145 -17.32 -12.73 -9.87
N ARG A 146 -17.71 -13.66 -9.00
CA ARG A 146 -19.09 -14.17 -8.93
C ARG A 146 -19.74 -13.64 -7.66
N GLN A 147 -20.80 -12.89 -7.81
CA GLN A 147 -21.54 -12.31 -6.70
C GLN A 147 -22.99 -12.74 -6.74
N VAL A 148 -23.55 -13.14 -5.60
CA VAL A 148 -24.97 -13.44 -5.49
C VAL A 148 -25.70 -12.13 -5.21
N GLY A 149 -26.55 -11.72 -6.14
CA GLY A 149 -27.38 -10.53 -5.98
C GLY A 149 -28.49 -10.72 -4.93
N PRO A 150 -29.17 -9.64 -4.51
CA PRO A 150 -30.32 -9.72 -3.60
C PRO A 150 -31.48 -10.57 -4.15
N ASP A 151 -31.53 -10.75 -5.47
CA ASP A 151 -32.46 -11.59 -6.21
C ASP A 151 -32.10 -13.09 -6.18
N GLY A 152 -31.04 -13.47 -5.44
CA GLY A 152 -30.51 -14.83 -5.38
C GLY A 152 -29.77 -15.26 -6.66
N LYS A 153 -29.65 -14.39 -7.66
CA LYS A 153 -29.00 -14.72 -8.93
C LYS A 153 -27.52 -14.43 -8.85
N THR A 154 -26.69 -15.35 -9.33
CA THR A 154 -25.27 -15.09 -9.49
C THR A 154 -25.05 -14.16 -10.69
N ARG A 155 -24.34 -13.07 -10.45
CA ARG A 155 -23.84 -12.13 -11.47
C ARG A 155 -22.33 -12.29 -11.56
N GLU A 156 -21.84 -12.20 -12.80
CA GLU A 156 -20.41 -12.13 -13.06
C GLU A 156 -20.02 -10.67 -13.25
N GLU A 157 -18.95 -10.25 -12.60
CA GLU A 157 -18.36 -8.92 -12.76
C GLU A 157 -16.90 -9.06 -13.20
N GLN A 158 -16.56 -8.46 -14.33
CA GLN A 158 -15.18 -8.38 -14.80
C GLN A 158 -14.48 -7.23 -14.10
N VAL A 159 -13.32 -7.53 -13.51
CA VAL A 159 -12.47 -6.56 -12.83
C VAL A 159 -11.01 -6.73 -13.24
N ARG A 160 -10.25 -5.65 -13.16
CA ARG A 160 -8.80 -5.65 -13.34
C ARG A 160 -8.14 -5.01 -12.14
N PHE A 161 -7.31 -5.75 -11.43
CA PHE A 161 -6.52 -5.27 -10.31
C PHE A 161 -5.12 -4.87 -10.79
N VAL A 162 -4.73 -3.67 -10.41
CA VAL A 162 -3.39 -3.11 -10.63
C VAL A 162 -2.84 -2.69 -9.28
N GLY A 163 -1.60 -3.07 -9.00
CA GLY A 163 -0.89 -2.71 -7.77
C GLY A 163 0.28 -1.77 -8.06
N PHE A 164 0.48 -0.80 -7.18
CA PHE A 164 1.59 0.13 -7.23
C PHE A 164 2.32 0.11 -5.90
N ASP A 165 3.56 -0.37 -5.90
CA ASP A 165 4.44 -0.30 -4.75
C ASP A 165 5.16 1.04 -4.71
N GLY A 166 5.15 1.68 -3.54
CA GLY A 166 5.85 2.93 -3.27
C GLY A 166 6.54 2.91 -1.90
N PRO A 167 7.17 4.01 -1.49
CA PRO A 167 7.94 4.07 -0.26
C PRO A 167 7.08 3.82 0.99
N ARG A 168 7.15 2.60 1.55
CA ARG A 168 6.38 2.18 2.74
C ARG A 168 4.87 2.16 2.54
N TRP A 169 4.41 2.16 1.29
CA TRP A 169 3.00 2.04 0.95
C TRP A 169 2.79 1.23 -0.31
N PHE A 170 1.57 0.71 -0.45
CA PHE A 170 1.09 0.00 -1.62
C PHE A 170 -0.29 0.54 -1.98
N LEU A 171 -0.53 0.90 -3.24
CA LEU A 171 -1.83 1.32 -3.73
C LEU A 171 -2.42 0.21 -4.62
N ARG A 172 -3.62 -0.25 -4.26
CA ARG A 172 -4.43 -1.12 -5.12
C ARG A 172 -5.45 -0.28 -5.89
N ALA A 173 -5.44 -0.43 -7.21
CA ALA A 173 -6.44 0.11 -8.12
C ALA A 173 -7.26 -1.04 -8.73
N THR A 174 -8.57 -1.04 -8.47
CA THR A 174 -9.51 -2.03 -9.03
C THR A 174 -10.37 -1.36 -10.09
N PHE A 175 -10.14 -1.70 -11.36
CA PHE A 175 -10.93 -1.20 -12.47
C PHE A 175 -12.15 -2.11 -12.70
N SER A 176 -13.32 -1.51 -12.93
CA SER A 176 -14.59 -2.20 -13.20
C SER A 176 -15.36 -1.56 -14.36
N GLY A 177 -16.36 -2.29 -14.88
CA GLY A 177 -17.08 -1.89 -16.08
C GLY A 177 -16.20 -1.99 -17.34
N PRO A 178 -16.46 -1.20 -18.40
CA PRO A 178 -15.66 -1.25 -19.62
C PRO A 178 -14.16 -0.99 -19.38
N ALA A 179 -13.80 -0.15 -18.41
CA ALA A 179 -12.41 0.11 -18.01
C ALA A 179 -11.65 -1.11 -17.46
N ALA A 180 -12.33 -2.21 -17.11
CA ALA A 180 -11.68 -3.45 -16.70
C ALA A 180 -11.04 -4.20 -17.88
N THR A 181 -11.57 -4.03 -19.10
CA THR A 181 -11.19 -4.86 -20.26
C THR A 181 -10.82 -4.07 -21.51
N ASP A 182 -11.37 -2.86 -21.68
CA ASP A 182 -11.08 -1.96 -22.80
C ASP A 182 -10.03 -0.92 -22.40
N ARG A 183 -8.90 -0.93 -23.12
CA ARG A 183 -7.77 -0.01 -22.90
C ARG A 183 -8.15 1.46 -23.12
N ALA A 184 -8.96 1.76 -24.14
CA ALA A 184 -9.40 3.12 -24.43
C ALA A 184 -10.43 3.62 -23.40
N ALA A 185 -11.19 2.72 -22.78
CA ALA A 185 -12.04 3.06 -21.65
C ALA A 185 -11.23 3.34 -20.37
N ALA A 186 -10.12 2.62 -20.17
CA ALA A 186 -9.28 2.73 -18.98
C ALA A 186 -8.36 3.95 -18.97
N GLU A 187 -7.93 4.46 -20.13
CA GLU A 187 -6.85 5.45 -20.27
C GLU A 187 -6.99 6.68 -19.36
N LEU A 188 -8.19 7.27 -19.29
CA LEU A 188 -8.45 8.41 -18.42
C LEU A 188 -8.28 8.03 -16.94
N LEU A 189 -8.89 6.92 -16.52
CA LEU A 189 -8.82 6.46 -15.13
C LEU A 189 -7.39 6.07 -14.74
N GLU A 190 -6.64 5.39 -15.62
CA GLU A 190 -5.22 5.09 -15.43
C GLU A 190 -4.40 6.36 -15.24
N THR A 191 -4.66 7.39 -16.04
CA THR A 191 -4.01 8.70 -15.90
C THR A 191 -4.33 9.31 -14.54
N LEU A 192 -5.59 9.24 -14.08
CA LEU A 192 -5.97 9.79 -12.78
C LEU A 192 -5.37 9.00 -11.61
N VAL A 193 -5.23 7.67 -11.73
CA VAL A 193 -4.53 6.86 -10.72
C VAL A 193 -3.07 7.34 -10.59
N LEU A 194 -2.35 7.52 -11.70
CA LEU A 194 -0.98 8.03 -11.68
C LEU A 194 -0.86 9.46 -11.14
N ARG A 195 -1.94 10.24 -11.20
CA ARG A 195 -1.99 11.62 -10.69
C ARG A 195 -2.41 11.70 -9.22
N ALA A 196 -2.87 10.60 -8.64
CA ALA A 196 -3.10 10.50 -7.21
C ALA A 196 -1.78 10.58 -6.43
N VAL A 197 -1.89 10.94 -5.17
CA VAL A 197 -0.77 11.00 -4.22
C VAL A 197 -1.12 10.14 -3.03
N VAL A 198 -0.21 9.24 -2.65
CA VAL A 198 -0.36 8.45 -1.43
C VAL A 198 0.30 9.20 -0.28
N VAL A 199 -0.44 9.33 0.82
CA VAL A 199 0.01 10.04 2.02
C VAL A 199 0.08 9.03 3.15
N ARG A 200 1.19 8.29 3.24
CA ARG A 200 1.38 7.28 4.30
C ARG A 200 1.45 7.91 5.69
N GLY A 201 1.91 9.16 5.79
CA GLY A 201 2.14 9.82 7.07
C GLY A 201 3.27 9.19 7.87
N THR A 202 3.42 9.63 9.13
CA THR A 202 4.54 9.23 10.00
C THR A 202 4.15 8.21 11.07
N GLU A 203 2.85 8.02 11.31
CA GLU A 203 2.34 7.13 12.36
C GLU A 203 2.74 5.66 12.11
N PRO A 204 3.00 4.87 13.17
CA PRO A 204 3.20 3.43 13.04
C PRO A 204 1.95 2.77 12.46
N MET A 205 2.13 1.90 11.47
CA MET A 205 1.08 1.01 10.93
C MET A 205 1.75 -0.31 10.57
N ALA A 206 1.07 -1.43 10.80
CA ALA A 206 1.60 -2.72 10.39
C ALA A 206 1.55 -2.85 8.86
N PRO A 207 2.46 -3.61 8.24
CA PRO A 207 2.33 -3.95 6.83
C PRO A 207 0.95 -4.54 6.53
N ARG A 208 0.36 -4.15 5.40
CA ARG A 208 -0.99 -4.50 4.93
C ARG A 208 -2.16 -3.86 5.70
N ASP A 209 -1.91 -3.04 6.73
CA ASP A 209 -2.97 -2.21 7.30
C ASP A 209 -3.42 -1.14 6.29
N PRO A 210 -4.72 -0.86 6.17
CA PRO A 210 -5.20 0.22 5.33
C PRO A 210 -4.70 1.57 5.87
N ILE A 211 -4.18 2.42 4.97
CA ILE A 211 -3.80 3.78 5.31
C ILE A 211 -5.09 4.58 5.53
N PRO A 212 -5.28 5.20 6.71
CA PRO A 212 -6.56 5.79 7.07
C PRO A 212 -6.97 6.93 6.14
N LEU A 213 -8.19 6.84 5.61
CA LEU A 213 -8.81 7.97 4.91
C LEU A 213 -9.57 8.86 5.88
N ARG A 214 -9.85 10.09 5.45
CA ARG A 214 -10.64 11.10 6.16
C ARG A 214 -11.51 11.83 5.16
N LEU A 215 -12.74 12.13 5.54
CA LEU A 215 -13.56 13.06 4.76
C LEU A 215 -13.10 14.49 5.08
N PRO A 216 -12.97 15.37 4.08
CA PRO A 216 -12.69 16.77 4.32
C PRO A 216 -13.83 17.38 5.17
N PRO A 217 -13.53 18.32 6.08
CA PRO A 217 -14.54 18.98 6.92
C PRO A 217 -15.59 19.72 6.08
N GLN A 218 -15.26 20.06 4.83
CA GLN A 218 -16.19 20.54 3.82
C GLN A 218 -15.86 19.82 2.51
N ALA A 219 -16.68 18.85 2.10
CA ALA A 219 -16.61 18.36 0.73
C ALA A 219 -16.97 19.55 -0.20
N PRO A 220 -16.14 19.91 -1.19
CA PRO A 220 -16.52 20.93 -2.14
C PRO A 220 -17.86 20.52 -2.76
N ARG A 221 -18.85 21.41 -2.71
CA ARG A 221 -20.07 21.24 -3.50
C ARG A 221 -19.64 21.32 -4.96
N LEU A 222 -19.57 20.16 -5.61
CA LEU A 222 -19.43 20.04 -7.07
C LEU A 222 -20.76 20.34 -7.74
#